data_AF-A0A355SG96-F1
#
_entry.id   AF-A0A355SG96-F1
#
_cell.length_a   1.000
_cell.length_b   1.000
_cell.length_c   1.000
_cell.angle_alpha   90.00
_cell.angle_beta   90.00
_cell.angle_gamma   90.00
#
_symmetry.space_group_name_H-M   'P 1'
#
loop_
_entity.id
_entity.type
_entity.pdbx_description
1 polymer ?
#
loop_
_entity_poly.entity_id
_entity_poly.type
_entity_poly.pdbx_seq_one_letter_code
_entity_poly.pdbx_strand_id
1 'polypeptide(L)'
;AMGPKTVIITSVPAYNSDKWTYVAAYSKEDGCYWAVRCDYMPVFFPGTGDGFTSVIVGSILQGNSLPVALDRAAQFISSAIKLSCGYEYPRREGVLLEKVLDDLKLPLTKYTCEQF
;
A
#
# COMPACT_ATOMS: atom_id res chain seq x y z
N ALA A 1 1.25 21.92 -18.25
CA ALA A 1 1.46 22.07 -16.79
C ALA A 1 2.48 21.04 -16.29
N MET A 2 3.39 21.44 -15.39
CA MET A 2 4.54 20.66 -14.88
C MET A 2 4.25 19.84 -13.60
N GLY A 3 2.99 19.49 -13.34
CA GLY A 3 2.61 18.74 -12.14
C GLY A 3 3.03 17.26 -12.17
N PRO A 4 2.90 16.55 -11.05
CA PRO A 4 3.18 15.12 -11.00
C PRO A 4 2.32 14.35 -12.03
N LYS A 5 2.94 13.39 -12.71
CA LYS A 5 2.24 12.49 -13.64
C LYS A 5 1.37 11.49 -12.89
N THR A 6 1.80 11.08 -11.71
CA THR A 6 1.11 10.11 -10.87
C THR A 6 0.95 10.71 -9.48
N VAL A 7 -0.25 10.61 -8.92
CA VAL A 7 -0.57 11.03 -7.55
C VAL A 7 -1.16 9.84 -6.82
N ILE A 8 -0.70 9.57 -5.61
CA ILE A 8 -1.21 8.52 -4.74
C ILE A 8 -1.52 9.13 -3.38
N ILE A 9 -2.72 8.87 -2.86
CA ILE A 9 -3.21 9.33 -1.57
C ILE A 9 -3.49 8.08 -0.73
N THR A 10 -2.73 7.92 0.35
CA THR A 10 -2.87 6.78 1.27
C THR A 10 -3.81 7.10 2.42
N SER A 11 -4.30 6.06 3.10
CA SER A 11 -5.08 6.19 4.34
C SER A 11 -6.35 7.04 4.19
N VAL A 12 -6.98 6.99 3.01
CA VAL A 12 -8.27 7.68 2.76
C VAL A 12 -9.35 6.95 3.57
N PRO A 13 -10.03 7.62 4.51
CA PRO A 13 -11.07 6.99 5.30
C PRO A 13 -12.28 6.64 4.43
N ALA A 14 -12.91 5.50 4.69
CA ALA A 14 -14.17 5.17 4.04
C ALA A 14 -15.32 6.00 4.63
N TYR A 15 -16.17 6.56 3.77
CA TYR A 15 -17.25 7.47 4.19
C TYR A 15 -18.24 6.85 5.20
N ASN A 16 -18.53 5.55 5.08
CA ASN A 16 -19.55 4.85 5.89
C ASN A 16 -19.00 3.61 6.62
N SER A 17 -17.69 3.52 6.86
CA SER A 17 -17.11 2.33 7.49
C SER A 17 -15.77 2.63 8.17
N ASP A 18 -15.66 2.20 9.43
CA ASP A 18 -14.38 2.18 10.14
C ASP A 18 -13.60 0.87 9.91
N LYS A 19 -14.10 -0.01 9.04
CA LYS A 19 -13.52 -1.35 8.82
C LYS A 19 -12.48 -1.37 7.70
N TRP A 20 -12.43 -0.35 6.86
CA TRP A 20 -11.47 -0.28 5.77
C TRP A 20 -11.11 1.16 5.43
N THR A 21 -9.93 1.32 4.86
CA THR A 21 -9.43 2.55 4.25
C THR A 21 -9.17 2.32 2.77
N TYR A 22 -8.85 3.37 2.06
CA TYR A 22 -8.46 3.30 0.66
C TYR A 22 -7.09 3.91 0.44
N VAL A 23 -6.38 3.35 -0.53
CA VAL A 23 -5.35 4.05 -1.27
C VAL A 23 -5.97 4.46 -2.60
N ALA A 24 -6.02 5.77 -2.87
CA ALA A 24 -6.51 6.31 -4.13
C ALA A 24 -5.33 6.75 -4.99
N ALA A 25 -5.42 6.57 -6.30
CA ALA A 25 -4.37 6.96 -7.22
C ALA A 25 -4.93 7.53 -8.51
N TYR A 26 -4.15 8.40 -9.14
CA TYR A 26 -4.40 8.95 -10.47
C TYR A 26 -3.12 8.89 -11.30
N SER A 27 -3.26 8.55 -12.57
CA SER A 27 -2.19 8.65 -13.56
C SER A 27 -2.64 9.50 -14.74
N LYS A 28 -1.82 10.49 -15.07
CA LYS A 28 -2.03 11.41 -16.20
C LYS A 28 -1.76 10.74 -17.54
N GLU A 29 -0.87 9.74 -17.58
CA GLU A 29 -0.43 9.12 -18.84
C GLU A 29 -1.57 8.41 -19.56
N ASP A 30 -2.39 7.72 -18.77
CA ASP A 30 -3.52 6.89 -19.16
C ASP A 30 -4.87 7.50 -18.71
N GLY A 31 -4.85 8.61 -17.97
CA GLY A 31 -6.04 9.34 -17.53
C GLY A 31 -6.93 8.56 -16.56
N CYS A 32 -6.38 7.52 -15.94
CA CYS A 32 -7.12 6.56 -15.15
C CYS A 32 -7.02 6.87 -13.64
N TYR A 33 -8.08 6.51 -12.92
CA TYR A 33 -8.16 6.57 -11.47
C TYR A 33 -8.24 5.15 -10.92
N TRP A 34 -7.60 4.94 -9.78
CA TRP A 34 -7.67 3.66 -9.08
C TRP A 34 -7.95 3.86 -7.60
N ALA A 35 -8.60 2.86 -6.99
CA ALA A 35 -8.65 2.72 -5.55
C ALA A 35 -8.37 1.28 -5.14
N VAL A 36 -7.56 1.12 -4.10
CA VAL A 36 -7.31 -0.17 -3.44
C VAL A 36 -7.93 -0.12 -2.06
N ARG A 37 -8.87 -1.03 -1.79
CA ARG A 37 -9.44 -1.21 -0.45
C ARG A 37 -8.43 -1.92 0.44
N CYS A 38 -8.14 -1.34 1.60
CA CYS A 38 -7.29 -1.92 2.64
C CYS A 38 -8.12 -2.19 3.89
N ASP A 39 -7.97 -3.37 4.50
CA ASP A 39 -8.60 -3.63 5.80
C ASP A 39 -8.04 -2.67 6.85
N TYR A 40 -8.91 -1.94 7.55
CA TYR A 40 -8.48 -0.99 8.55
C TYR A 40 -8.03 -1.73 9.80
N MET A 41 -6.83 -1.38 10.26
CA MET A 41 -6.28 -1.87 11.50
C MET A 41 -6.03 -0.66 12.40
N PRO A 42 -6.67 -0.55 13.58
CA PRO A 42 -6.55 0.61 14.47
C PRO A 42 -5.22 0.60 15.25
N VAL A 43 -4.11 0.49 14.52
CA VAL A 43 -2.75 0.42 15.04
C VAL A 43 -1.86 1.38 14.25
N PHE A 44 -0.92 2.00 14.95
CA PHE A 44 0.01 2.93 14.36
C PHE A 44 1.43 2.35 14.44
N PHE A 45 2.01 2.12 13.27
CA PHE A 45 3.41 1.78 13.09
C PHE A 45 4.06 2.89 12.25
N PRO A 46 5.04 3.63 12.79
CA PRO A 46 5.80 4.61 12.01
C PRO A 46 6.50 3.95 10.81
N GLY A 47 6.70 4.71 9.74
CA GLY A 47 7.44 4.26 8.56
C GLY A 47 6.66 3.40 7.56
N THR A 48 5.38 3.09 7.80
CA THR A 48 4.55 2.34 6.83
C THR A 48 4.35 3.09 5.51
N GLY A 49 4.33 4.43 5.54
CA GLY A 49 4.32 5.27 4.33
C GLY A 49 5.62 5.19 3.53
N ASP A 50 6.77 5.16 4.21
CA ASP A 50 8.09 5.02 3.58
C ASP A 50 8.23 3.63 2.93
N GLY A 51 7.81 2.59 3.65
CA GLY A 51 7.75 1.22 3.12
C GLY A 51 6.79 1.10 1.94
N PHE A 52 5.58 1.67 2.03
CA PHE A 52 4.60 1.68 0.94
C PHE A 52 5.20 2.33 -0.31
N THR A 53 5.76 3.53 -0.17
CA THR A 53 6.36 4.27 -1.29
C THR A 53 7.55 3.53 -1.89
N SER A 54 8.38 2.88 -1.06
CA SER A 54 9.51 2.08 -1.52
C SER A 54 9.07 0.91 -2.41
N VAL A 55 8.01 0.21 -2.04
CA VAL A 55 7.43 -0.88 -2.85
C VAL A 55 6.84 -0.35 -4.16
N ILE A 56 6.13 0.78 -4.12
CA ILE A 56 5.62 1.44 -5.33
C ILE A 56 6.76 1.75 -6.31
N VAL A 57 7.78 2.46 -5.84
CA VAL A 57 8.93 2.87 -6.66
C VAL A 57 9.65 1.65 -7.22
N GLY A 58 9.96 0.65 -6.38
CA GLY A 58 10.60 -0.58 -6.82
C GLY A 58 9.78 -1.33 -7.88
N SER A 59 8.46 -1.43 -7.68
CA SER A 59 7.56 -2.10 -8.61
C SER A 59 7.48 -1.39 -9.96
N ILE A 60 7.40 -0.05 -9.98
CA ILE A 60 7.39 0.74 -11.21
C ILE A 60 8.74 0.64 -11.95
N LEU A 61 9.86 0.70 -11.23
CA LEU A 61 11.20 0.54 -11.82
C LEU A 61 11.41 -0.84 -12.45
N GLN A 62 10.72 -1.87 -11.96
CA GLN A 62 10.69 -3.21 -12.55
C GLN A 62 9.78 -3.31 -13.79
N GLY A 63 9.13 -2.21 -14.21
CA GLY A 63 8.25 -2.17 -15.38
C GLY A 63 6.81 -2.63 -15.10
N ASN A 64 6.41 -2.77 -13.83
CA ASN A 64 5.02 -3.08 -13.50
C ASN A 64 4.12 -1.84 -13.68
N SER A 65 2.86 -2.09 -14.01
CA SER A 65 1.85 -1.03 -14.09
C SER A 65 1.51 -0.47 -12.70
N LEU A 66 0.96 0.75 -12.67
CA LEU A 66 0.53 1.40 -11.44
C LEU A 66 -0.45 0.55 -10.59
N PRO A 67 -1.52 -0.07 -11.14
CA PRO A 67 -2.40 -0.92 -10.33
C PRO A 67 -1.69 -2.13 -9.70
N VAL A 68 -0.73 -2.75 -10.41
CA VAL A 68 0.10 -3.83 -9.86
C VAL A 68 0.97 -3.33 -8.71
N ALA A 69 1.57 -2.15 -8.87
CA ALA A 69 2.37 -1.53 -7.82
C ALA A 69 1.53 -1.22 -6.58
N LEU A 70 0.33 -0.64 -6.76
CA LEU A 70 -0.60 -0.31 -5.68
C LEU A 70 -1.02 -1.54 -4.88
N ASP A 71 -1.47 -2.60 -5.56
CA ASP A 71 -1.87 -3.84 -4.88
C ASP A 71 -0.69 -4.49 -4.15
N ARG A 72 0.51 -4.51 -4.75
CA ARG A 72 1.71 -5.06 -4.11
C ARG A 72 2.09 -4.28 -2.85
N ALA A 73 2.11 -2.96 -2.91
CA ALA A 73 2.45 -2.12 -1.78
C ALA A 73 1.41 -2.23 -0.64
N ALA A 74 0.11 -2.22 -0.98
CA ALA A 74 -0.96 -2.36 -0.01
C ALA A 74 -0.93 -3.73 0.69
N GLN A 75 -0.72 -4.81 -0.05
CA GLN A 75 -0.63 -6.17 0.50
C GLN A 75 0.61 -6.37 1.38
N PHE A 76 1.77 -5.86 0.93
CA PHE A 76 3.00 -5.95 1.69
C PHE A 76 2.87 -5.23 3.05
N ILE A 77 2.41 -3.98 3.05
CA ILE A 77 2.23 -3.21 4.29
C ILE A 77 1.15 -3.82 5.18
N SER A 78 0.04 -4.29 4.60
CA SER A 78 -1.00 -4.99 5.38
C SER A 78 -0.47 -6.24 6.06
N SER A 79 0.37 -7.03 5.37
CA SER A 79 0.99 -8.23 5.92
C SER A 79 2.01 -7.89 7.00
N ALA A 80 2.83 -6.85 6.78
CA ALA A 80 3.78 -6.32 7.76
C ALA A 80 3.06 -5.90 9.06
N ILE A 81 1.97 -5.14 8.96
CA ILE A 81 1.18 -4.69 10.12
C ILE A 81 0.53 -5.89 10.82
N LYS A 82 -0.12 -6.80 10.06
CA LYS A 82 -0.77 -8.01 10.61
C LYS A 82 0.20 -8.87 11.39
N LEU A 83 1.38 -9.14 10.83
CA LEU A 83 2.42 -9.92 11.51
C LEU A 83 2.88 -9.19 12.77
N SER A 84 3.18 -7.89 12.66
CA SER A 84 3.69 -7.06 13.76
C SER A 84 2.73 -6.99 14.95
N CYS A 85 1.42 -6.94 14.73
CA CYS A 85 0.43 -6.99 15.80
C CYS A 85 0.46 -8.28 16.63
N GLY A 86 1.03 -9.37 16.11
CA GLY A 86 1.18 -10.64 16.82
C GLY A 86 2.37 -10.69 17.78
N TYR A 87 3.21 -9.66 17.84
CA TYR A 87 4.40 -9.61 18.69
C TYR A 87 4.31 -8.48 19.70
N GLU A 88 4.90 -8.71 20.88
CA GLU A 88 5.03 -7.69 21.92
C GLU A 88 6.39 -6.99 21.81
N TYR A 89 6.39 -5.74 21.34
CA TYR A 89 7.57 -4.90 21.22
C TYR A 89 7.18 -3.41 21.11
N PRO A 90 8.11 -2.46 21.28
CA PRO A 90 7.79 -1.04 21.17
C PRO A 90 7.36 -0.65 19.75
N ARG A 91 6.09 -0.25 19.56
CA ARG A 91 5.54 0.13 18.24
C ARG A 91 6.31 1.22 17.50
N ARG A 92 7.05 2.06 18.23
CA ARG A 92 7.92 3.11 17.65
C ARG A 92 9.03 2.55 16.75
N GLU A 93 9.35 1.27 16.89
CA GLU A 93 10.33 0.56 16.06
C GLU A 93 9.77 0.22 14.66
N GLY A 94 8.49 0.50 14.40
CA GLY A 94 7.85 0.26 13.12
C GLY A 94 7.39 -1.19 12.97
N VAL A 95 7.10 -1.59 11.73
CA VAL A 95 6.71 -2.97 11.41
C VAL A 95 7.94 -3.89 11.41
N LEU A 96 7.73 -5.19 11.67
CA LEU A 96 8.75 -6.24 11.55
C LEU A 96 9.11 -6.53 10.09
N LEU A 97 9.73 -5.55 9.43
CA LEU A 97 10.00 -5.52 7.99
C LEU A 97 10.78 -6.75 7.51
N GLU A 98 11.83 -7.14 8.24
CA GLU A 98 12.72 -8.25 7.89
C GLU A 98 11.98 -9.59 7.84
N LYS A 99 10.92 -9.75 8.65
CA LYS A 99 10.14 -10.99 8.68
C LYS A 99 9.19 -11.15 7.49
N VAL A 100 8.86 -10.06 6.80
CA VAL A 100 7.92 -10.06 5.65
C VAL A 100 8.61 -9.75 4.33
N LEU A 101 9.92 -9.45 4.32
CA LEU A 101 10.62 -8.97 3.13
C LEU A 101 10.54 -9.94 1.94
N ASP A 102 10.56 -11.25 2.21
CA ASP A 102 10.42 -12.29 1.18
C ASP A 102 9.06 -12.31 0.50
N ASP A 103 8.01 -11.73 1.11
CA ASP A 103 6.66 -11.64 0.52
C ASP A 103 6.67 -10.83 -0.79
N LEU A 104 7.64 -9.93 -0.98
CA LEU A 104 7.80 -9.17 -2.23
C LEU A 104 8.11 -10.06 -3.43
N LYS A 105 8.62 -11.28 -3.21
CA LYS A 105 8.93 -12.26 -4.27
C LYS A 105 7.70 -13.11 -4.65
N LEU A 106 6.67 -13.12 -3.81
CA LEU A 106 5.48 -13.93 -4.04
C LEU A 106 4.62 -13.31 -5.16
N PRO A 107 3.86 -14.15 -5.90
CA PRO A 107 2.87 -13.66 -6.84
C PRO A 107 1.76 -12.91 -6.08
N LEU A 108 1.17 -11.90 -6.71
CA LEU A 108 0.00 -11.22 -6.17
C LEU A 108 -1.16 -12.22 -6.07
N THR A 109 -1.68 -12.43 -4.86
CA THR A 109 -2.70 -13.45 -4.60
C THR A 109 -4.13 -12.92 -4.78
N LYS A 110 -4.32 -11.59 -4.74
CA LYS A 110 -5.59 -10.92 -5.04
C LYS A 110 -5.34 -9.59 -5.75
N TYR A 111 -6.17 -9.25 -6.72
CA TYR A 111 -6.27 -7.89 -7.25
C TYR A 111 -7.44 -7.20 -6.57
N THR A 112 -7.14 -6.17 -5.77
CA THR A 112 -8.14 -5.36 -5.05
C THR A 112 -8.26 -3.95 -5.59
N CYS A 113 -7.42 -3.63 -6.58
CA CYS A 113 -7.43 -2.38 -7.29
C CYS A 113 -8.61 -2.31 -8.27
N GLU A 114 -9.50 -1.35 -8.05
CA GLU A 114 -10.60 -1.03 -8.96
C GLU A 114 -10.25 0.23 -9.75
N GLN A 115 -10.57 0.23 -11.04
CA GLN A 115 -10.44 1.39 -11.92
C GLN A 115 -11.78 2.12 -12.02
N PHE A 116 -11.75 3.45 -11.97
CA PHE A 116 -12.92 4.33 -12.12
C PHE A 116 -12.85 5.11 -13.43
#